data_AF-A0A534T490-F1
#
_entry.id   AF-A0A534T490-F1
#
_cell.length_a   1.000
_cell.length_b   1.000
_cell.length_c   1.000
_cell.angle_alpha   90.00
_cell.angle_beta   90.00
_cell.angle_gamma   90.00
#
_symmetry.space_group_name_H-M   'P 1'
#
loop_
_entity.id
_entity.type
_entity.pdbx_description
1 polymer ?
#
loop_
_entity_poly.entity_id
_entity_poly.type
_entity_poly.pdbx_seq_one_letter_code
_entity_poly.pdbx_strand_id
1 'polypeptide(L)'
;FTEDCLLRVPATCGQGIGNFFTTPLDPTQSHIGHFLAWDPAESAPPPGYVGNPAIPHTVIGSPCGTNFFRVEGPGLPPGGVQTPLFSVQGKEAQICGNGVLDRGEQCDDGNTLNGDCCSSTCTIDPAGTACNDGNVCTGPDVCAGTTPTCRGAAISCNDGNVCTTDSCDPVLGCQHVNNTIGCSDANACTVGDTCSGGVCVRGPGPNCDDGNACTVDGCNTLTGCTHTPVTCNDGNACTTDACDPATGCTQAPVNCDDGNTCTVDSCNPAKGCAHTPVAVGTVCDDGNAATKFDACTAAGQCVGVRLLAPLTRTAGEDPSKSATIRATGDGRWNGTTARVRLTNMDPARYPAGSACRVDVTAGALAGAGTISNTLAGSVAVTNMDFARTGTIRTGDTVSIRIRCTVAGVRHETQWSGRFAQP
;
A
#
# COMPACT_ATOMS: atom_id res chain seq x y z
N PHE A 1 69.59 44.73 32.40
CA PHE A 1 69.63 44.64 33.87
C PHE A 1 69.71 43.17 34.23
N THR A 2 70.57 42.77 35.18
CA THR A 2 70.86 41.36 35.48
C THR A 2 70.46 40.99 36.89
N GLU A 3 69.80 39.83 37.03
CA GLU A 3 69.45 39.20 38.32
C GLU A 3 70.69 38.67 39.05
N ASP A 4 71.70 38.22 38.30
CA ASP A 4 72.95 37.68 38.84
C ASP A 4 73.84 38.75 39.49
N CYS A 5 74.12 38.58 40.79
CA CYS A 5 75.01 39.45 41.57
C CYS A 5 76.49 39.42 41.14
N LEU A 6 76.85 38.69 40.06
CA LEU A 6 78.24 38.43 39.64
C LEU A 6 78.53 38.66 38.14
N LEU A 7 77.53 38.94 37.30
CA LEU A 7 77.75 39.12 35.85
C LEU A 7 77.94 40.59 35.46
N ARG A 8 79.08 40.89 34.83
CA ARG A 8 79.29 42.14 34.10
C ARG A 8 78.64 42.05 32.72
N VAL A 9 77.73 42.97 32.41
CA VAL A 9 77.24 43.15 31.03
C VAL A 9 78.41 43.66 30.16
N PRO A 10 78.70 43.05 28.99
CA PRO A 10 79.74 43.54 28.09
C PRO A 10 79.45 44.94 27.55
N ALA A 11 80.47 45.78 27.43
CA ALA A 11 80.35 47.15 26.96
C ALA A 11 80.33 47.23 25.41
N THR A 12 79.19 46.92 24.79
CA THR A 12 78.99 46.97 23.33
C THR A 12 77.78 47.82 22.92
N CYS A 13 77.78 49.10 23.29
CA CYS A 13 76.96 50.13 22.64
C CYS A 13 77.84 50.96 21.68
N GLY A 14 77.28 51.34 20.52
CA GLY A 14 78.05 51.92 19.41
C GLY A 14 78.65 53.31 19.68
N GLN A 15 79.71 53.65 18.94
CA GLN A 15 80.36 54.96 18.99
C GLN A 15 79.49 56.05 18.31
N GLY A 16 78.57 56.65 19.07
CA GLY A 16 77.79 57.82 18.66
C GLY A 16 78.26 59.09 19.37
N ILE A 17 78.60 60.15 18.62
CA ILE A 17 79.03 61.44 19.19
C ILE A 17 77.83 62.31 19.63
N GLY A 18 77.25 61.97 20.78
CA GLY A 18 76.20 62.74 21.45
C GLY A 18 75.61 61.97 22.64
N ASN A 19 75.43 62.62 23.78
CA ASN A 19 75.03 61.97 25.04
C ASN A 19 73.52 61.67 25.11
N PHE A 20 73.00 60.87 24.16
CA PHE A 20 71.60 60.42 24.14
C PHE A 20 71.52 58.93 23.79
N PHE A 21 70.71 58.18 24.54
CA PHE A 21 70.40 56.78 24.25
C PHE A 21 69.38 56.71 23.11
N THR A 22 69.84 56.69 21.86
CA THR A 22 68.98 56.75 20.66
C THR A 22 68.81 55.42 19.91
N THR A 23 69.57 54.39 20.26
CA THR A 23 69.37 53.03 19.75
C THR A 23 68.39 52.28 20.65
N PRO A 24 67.31 51.67 20.09
CA PRO A 24 66.48 50.73 20.84
C PRO A 24 67.33 49.59 21.43
N LEU A 25 66.95 49.12 22.62
CA LEU A 25 67.57 47.96 23.25
C LEU A 25 67.25 46.69 22.43
N ASP A 26 68.28 45.94 22.03
CA ASP A 26 68.11 44.66 21.31
C ASP A 26 67.38 43.66 22.24
N PRO A 27 66.15 43.24 21.92
CA PRO A 27 65.36 42.38 22.80
C PRO A 27 65.93 40.96 22.93
N THR A 28 66.87 40.56 22.07
CA THR A 28 67.55 39.26 22.17
C THR A 28 68.72 39.25 23.16
N GLN A 29 69.19 40.43 23.59
CA GLN A 29 70.30 40.59 24.55
C GLN A 29 69.93 41.44 25.78
N SER A 30 68.81 42.17 25.73
CA SER A 30 68.44 43.18 26.73
C SER A 30 67.36 42.70 27.69
N HIS A 31 67.75 41.95 28.71
CA HIS A 31 66.83 41.59 29.79
C HIS A 31 66.51 42.80 30.69
N ILE A 32 65.23 43.03 30.94
CA ILE A 32 64.71 43.93 31.98
C ILE A 32 64.33 43.05 33.16
N GLY A 33 65.02 43.21 34.30
CA GLY A 33 64.70 42.52 35.54
C GLY A 33 63.44 43.09 36.19
N HIS A 34 62.65 42.24 36.84
CA HIS A 34 61.33 42.60 37.38
C HIS A 34 61.36 43.56 38.59
N PHE A 35 62.55 43.92 39.07
CA PHE A 35 62.76 44.92 40.13
C PHE A 35 62.64 46.38 39.64
N LEU A 36 62.62 46.65 38.33
CA LEU A 36 62.28 47.98 37.78
C LEU A 36 60.77 48.18 37.69
N ALA A 37 60.10 48.15 38.85
CA ALA A 37 58.71 48.54 38.99
C ALA A 37 58.58 50.07 39.14
N TRP A 38 57.51 50.64 38.59
CA TRP A 38 57.06 51.98 38.97
C TRP A 38 56.41 51.91 40.35
N ASP A 39 56.73 52.87 41.24
CA ASP A 39 56.01 53.00 42.52
C ASP A 39 54.73 53.85 42.31
N PRO A 40 53.52 53.25 42.38
CA PRO A 40 52.27 53.98 42.16
C PRO A 40 51.91 54.93 43.32
N ALA A 41 52.60 54.88 44.46
CA ALA A 41 52.35 55.76 45.59
C ALA A 41 52.99 57.15 45.42
N GLU A 42 54.14 57.22 44.73
CA GLU A 42 54.93 58.46 44.59
C GLU A 42 54.36 59.42 43.53
N SER A 43 53.86 58.90 42.39
CA SER A 43 52.95 59.66 41.52
C SER A 43 52.20 58.78 40.49
N ALA A 44 51.07 59.29 40.00
CA ALA A 44 50.51 58.85 38.74
C ALA A 44 51.24 59.55 37.57
N PRO A 45 51.57 58.85 36.47
CA PRO A 45 52.20 59.47 35.32
C PRO A 45 51.23 60.40 34.56
N PRO A 46 51.74 61.36 33.76
CA PRO A 46 50.91 62.14 32.84
C PRO A 46 50.13 61.24 31.87
N PRO A 47 48.91 61.62 31.44
CA PRO A 47 48.11 60.81 30.51
C PRO A 47 48.88 60.43 29.24
N GLY A 48 48.92 59.13 28.92
CA GLY A 48 49.63 58.59 27.76
C GLY A 48 51.13 58.37 27.95
N TYR A 49 51.66 58.41 29.19
CA TYR A 49 53.07 58.15 29.49
C TYR A 49 53.27 57.00 30.48
N VAL A 50 54.31 56.20 30.23
CA VAL A 50 54.88 55.25 31.18
C VAL A 50 55.92 56.01 32.01
N GLY A 51 55.48 56.47 33.18
CA GLY A 51 56.29 57.23 34.14
C GLY A 51 56.23 58.75 33.96
N ASN A 52 56.82 59.47 34.93
CA ASN A 52 56.91 60.92 34.99
C ASN A 52 58.40 61.34 35.06
N PRO A 53 58.95 62.04 34.06
CA PRO A 53 60.37 62.40 34.03
C PRO A 53 60.77 63.39 35.14
N ALA A 54 59.81 64.18 35.65
CA ALA A 54 60.06 65.26 36.59
C ALA A 54 60.15 64.80 38.05
N ILE A 55 59.81 63.54 38.33
CA ILE A 55 59.85 62.94 39.67
C ILE A 55 60.88 61.79 39.62
N PRO A 56 62.01 61.89 40.34
CA PRO A 56 62.95 60.79 40.45
C PRO A 56 62.42 59.72 41.42
N HIS A 57 62.29 58.48 40.95
CA HIS A 57 61.87 57.36 41.77
C HIS A 57 63.08 56.64 42.36
N THR A 58 62.92 56.04 43.54
CA THR A 58 64.00 55.26 44.17
C THR A 58 64.05 53.87 43.55
N VAL A 59 65.23 53.42 43.11
CA VAL A 59 65.46 52.03 42.70
C VAL A 59 65.34 51.15 43.94
N ILE A 60 64.41 50.20 43.95
CA ILE A 60 64.15 49.31 45.08
C ILE A 60 64.08 47.84 44.63
N GLY A 61 63.95 46.92 45.59
CA GLY A 61 63.66 45.51 45.31
C GLY A 61 64.83 44.67 44.77
N SER A 62 66.07 45.18 44.74
CA SER A 62 67.21 44.39 44.27
C SER A 62 67.49 43.19 45.19
N PRO A 63 67.51 41.94 44.70
CA PRO A 63 67.75 40.75 45.54
C PRO A 63 69.19 40.71 46.09
N CYS A 64 70.14 41.38 45.44
CA CYS A 64 71.52 41.53 45.89
C CYS A 64 71.71 42.69 46.90
N GLY A 65 70.64 43.40 47.29
CA GLY A 65 70.70 44.62 48.13
C GLY A 65 71.23 45.86 47.40
N THR A 66 71.49 45.78 46.09
CA THR A 66 72.09 46.84 45.27
C THR A 66 71.02 47.74 44.64
N ASN A 67 70.42 48.59 45.46
CA ASN A 67 69.35 49.52 45.08
C ASN A 67 69.89 50.78 44.37
N PHE A 68 70.42 50.63 43.15
CA PHE A 68 70.86 51.75 42.31
C PHE A 68 70.85 51.42 40.80
N PHE A 69 70.70 52.45 39.98
CA PHE A 69 71.05 52.44 38.56
C PHE A 69 72.53 52.80 38.39
N ARG A 70 73.24 52.15 37.45
CA ARG A 70 74.66 52.42 37.17
C ARG A 70 74.96 52.38 35.67
N VAL A 71 75.81 53.30 35.23
CA VAL A 71 76.40 53.33 33.90
C VAL A 71 77.91 53.13 34.01
N GLU A 72 78.46 52.13 33.32
CA GLU A 72 79.89 51.88 33.17
C GLU A 72 80.25 52.00 31.68
N GLY A 73 81.38 52.64 31.34
CA GLY A 73 81.79 52.81 29.95
C GLY A 73 83.06 53.66 29.79
N PRO A 74 83.65 53.70 28.57
CA PRO A 74 84.82 54.53 28.28
C PRO A 74 84.58 56.01 28.58
N GLY A 75 85.52 56.66 29.28
CA GLY A 75 85.41 58.06 29.69
C GLY A 75 84.71 58.30 31.04
N LEU A 76 84.13 57.28 31.68
CA LEU A 76 83.66 57.34 33.06
C LEU A 76 84.74 56.90 34.07
N PRO A 77 84.62 57.26 35.36
CA PRO A 77 85.55 56.80 36.40
C PRO A 77 85.59 55.26 36.54
N PRO A 78 86.66 54.68 37.12
CA PRO A 78 86.68 53.27 37.48
C PRO A 78 85.54 52.93 38.45
N GLY A 79 84.65 52.02 38.04
CA GLY A 79 83.41 51.72 38.76
C GLY A 79 82.18 52.50 38.26
N GLY A 80 82.32 53.33 37.22
CA GLY A 80 81.21 54.02 36.56
C GLY A 80 80.63 55.20 37.34
N VAL A 81 79.40 55.56 37.01
CA VAL A 81 78.58 56.53 37.76
C VAL A 81 77.26 55.85 38.13
N GLN A 82 76.86 55.93 39.40
CA GLN A 82 75.67 55.26 39.93
C GLN A 82 74.80 56.20 40.78
N THR A 83 73.50 55.93 40.79
CA THR A 83 72.48 56.74 41.48
C THR A 83 71.39 55.82 42.04
N PRO A 84 70.93 56.01 43.30
CA PRO A 84 69.76 55.31 43.84
C PRO A 84 68.45 55.80 43.23
N LEU A 85 68.47 56.91 42.48
CA LEU A 85 67.33 57.50 41.80
C LEU A 85 67.35 57.17 40.30
N PHE A 86 66.19 56.85 39.74
CA PHE A 86 65.94 56.69 38.32
C PHE A 86 64.70 57.49 37.89
N SER A 87 64.62 57.87 36.62
CA SER A 87 63.37 58.32 36.01
C SER A 87 63.20 57.66 34.65
N VAL A 88 61.96 57.30 34.33
CA VAL A 88 61.56 56.73 33.04
C VAL A 88 60.48 57.61 32.46
N GLN A 89 60.59 57.90 31.18
CA GLN A 89 59.53 58.49 30.38
C GLN A 89 59.50 57.78 29.03
N GLY A 90 58.62 56.80 28.89
CA GLY A 90 58.10 56.40 27.58
C GLY A 90 56.78 57.11 27.34
N LYS A 91 56.47 57.51 26.10
CA LYS A 91 55.06 57.64 25.71
C LYS A 91 54.52 56.21 25.54
N GLU A 92 53.29 55.95 25.98
CA GLU A 92 52.57 54.76 25.50
C GLU A 92 52.51 54.86 23.96
N ALA A 93 53.13 53.90 23.29
CA ALA A 93 52.98 53.72 21.86
C ALA A 93 51.52 53.31 21.63
N GLN A 94 50.87 53.96 20.67
CA GLN A 94 49.50 53.69 20.24
C GLN A 94 49.63 53.60 18.73
N ILE A 95 49.94 52.40 18.22
CA ILE A 95 50.32 52.20 16.82
C ILE A 95 49.29 51.30 16.16
N CYS A 96 48.11 51.84 15.92
CA CYS A 96 47.03 51.13 15.24
C CYS A 96 47.51 50.37 13.98
N GLY A 97 47.18 49.09 13.93
CA GLY A 97 47.61 48.15 12.90
C GLY A 97 48.93 47.43 13.22
N ASN A 98 49.28 47.26 14.50
CA ASN A 98 50.49 46.54 14.92
C ASN A 98 50.27 45.09 15.39
N GLY A 99 49.00 44.70 15.61
CA GLY A 99 48.61 43.37 16.10
C GLY A 99 48.51 43.27 17.63
N VAL A 100 48.63 44.38 18.35
CA VAL A 100 48.51 44.48 19.81
C VAL A 100 47.54 45.60 20.15
N LEU A 101 46.49 45.27 20.91
CA LEU A 101 45.48 46.24 21.36
C LEU A 101 46.10 47.25 22.35
N ASP A 102 46.46 48.43 21.85
CA ASP A 102 47.08 49.50 22.65
C ASP A 102 46.02 50.29 23.45
N ARG A 103 46.50 51.08 24.42
CA ARG A 103 45.63 51.82 25.33
C ARG A 103 44.84 52.91 24.60
N GLY A 104 43.54 52.69 24.47
CA GLY A 104 42.58 53.64 23.89
C GLY A 104 41.97 53.17 22.57
N GLU A 105 42.47 52.06 22.04
CA GLU A 105 41.92 51.35 20.88
C GLU A 105 40.74 50.45 21.31
N GLN A 106 39.91 50.08 20.35
CA GLN A 106 38.77 49.16 20.53
C GLN A 106 39.04 47.78 19.88
N CYS A 107 40.00 47.76 18.95
CA CYS A 107 40.48 46.61 18.20
C CYS A 107 41.86 46.96 17.64
N ASP A 108 42.69 45.96 17.36
CA ASP A 108 43.81 46.03 16.42
C ASP A 108 43.89 44.64 15.77
N ASP A 109 43.97 44.57 14.44
CA ASP A 109 44.01 43.34 13.65
C ASP A 109 45.34 43.13 12.89
N GLY A 110 46.34 43.98 13.14
CA GLY A 110 47.63 43.98 12.46
C GLY A 110 47.67 44.74 11.14
N ASN A 111 46.64 45.53 10.82
CA ASN A 111 46.61 46.34 9.59
C ASN A 111 45.82 47.66 9.73
N THR A 112 45.72 48.44 8.64
CA THR A 112 45.03 49.75 8.62
C THR A 112 44.11 49.91 7.42
N LEU A 113 43.41 48.84 7.04
CA LEU A 113 42.30 48.85 6.09
C LEU A 113 41.03 49.38 6.81
N ASN A 114 39.88 49.28 6.17
CA ASN A 114 38.57 49.55 6.78
C ASN A 114 37.56 48.59 6.12
N GLY A 115 36.57 48.10 6.88
CA GLY A 115 35.63 47.08 6.39
C GLY A 115 36.07 45.63 6.65
N ASP A 116 37.19 45.42 7.33
CA ASP A 116 37.62 44.18 7.98
C ASP A 116 37.21 44.10 9.46
N CYS A 117 36.37 45.05 9.90
CA CYS A 117 35.76 45.18 11.22
C CYS A 117 36.64 45.80 12.31
N CYS A 118 37.89 46.14 11.98
CA CYS A 118 38.63 47.20 12.64
C CYS A 118 38.89 48.33 11.65
N SER A 119 38.69 49.59 12.06
CA SER A 119 38.97 50.74 11.20
C SER A 119 40.46 51.07 11.17
N SER A 120 40.89 51.85 10.18
CA SER A 120 42.23 52.47 10.12
C SER A 120 42.52 53.48 11.26
N THR A 121 41.62 53.59 12.23
CA THR A 121 41.77 54.35 13.48
C THR A 121 41.53 53.50 14.73
N CYS A 122 41.55 52.17 14.58
CA CYS A 122 41.41 51.18 15.65
C CYS A 122 40.13 51.32 16.48
N THR A 123 39.04 51.62 15.78
CA THR A 123 37.66 51.56 16.27
C THR A 123 36.95 50.37 15.63
N ILE A 124 36.04 49.72 16.35
CA ILE A 124 35.23 48.64 15.78
C ILE A 124 34.27 49.24 14.73
N ASP A 125 34.21 48.67 13.53
CA ASP A 125 33.30 49.15 12.48
C ASP A 125 31.83 48.94 12.86
N PRO A 126 30.89 49.82 12.45
CA PRO A 126 29.48 49.70 12.78
C PRO A 126 28.85 48.34 12.41
N ALA A 127 27.85 47.91 13.18
CA ALA A 127 27.08 46.71 12.90
C ALA A 127 26.45 46.79 11.49
N GLY A 128 26.65 45.75 10.68
CA GLY A 128 26.17 45.75 9.29
C GLY A 128 27.13 46.36 8.26
N THR A 129 28.31 46.85 8.67
CA THR A 129 29.40 47.17 7.73
C THR A 129 29.78 45.90 6.97
N ALA A 130 29.81 45.96 5.64
CA ALA A 130 30.13 44.81 4.79
C ALA A 130 31.62 44.46 4.90
N CYS A 131 31.91 43.17 5.05
CA CYS A 131 33.25 42.63 5.21
C CYS A 131 33.41 41.32 4.41
N ASN A 132 34.45 40.53 4.69
CA ASN A 132 34.60 39.17 4.17
C ASN A 132 35.29 38.31 5.23
N ASP A 133 34.70 37.20 5.65
CA ASP A 133 35.26 36.33 6.70
C ASP A 133 36.15 35.19 6.13
N GLY A 134 36.41 35.23 4.83
CA GLY A 134 37.19 34.24 4.08
C GLY A 134 36.45 32.94 3.80
N ASN A 135 35.20 32.77 4.28
CA ASN A 135 34.44 31.54 4.19
C ASN A 135 33.30 31.67 3.17
N VAL A 136 33.44 31.06 1.99
CA VAL A 136 32.41 31.13 0.92
C VAL A 136 31.09 30.41 1.28
N CYS A 137 31.00 29.79 2.45
CA CYS A 137 29.78 29.22 3.02
C CYS A 137 28.98 30.19 3.90
N THR A 138 29.43 31.43 4.05
CA THR A 138 28.74 32.50 4.76
C THR A 138 28.41 33.67 3.84
N GLY A 139 27.32 34.38 4.12
CA GLY A 139 26.99 35.60 3.39
C GLY A 139 25.59 36.17 3.69
N PRO A 140 25.38 37.48 3.46
CA PRO A 140 26.42 38.49 3.29
C PRO A 140 27.20 38.66 4.60
N ASP A 141 28.52 38.78 4.52
CA ASP A 141 29.37 38.92 5.71
C ASP A 141 29.32 40.36 6.22
N VAL A 142 29.07 40.51 7.52
CA VAL A 142 28.96 41.82 8.15
C VAL A 142 29.68 41.86 9.51
N CYS A 143 30.15 43.06 9.86
CA CYS A 143 30.71 43.33 11.17
C CYS A 143 29.64 43.27 12.26
N ALA A 144 30.00 42.68 13.41
CA ALA A 144 29.10 42.56 14.56
C ALA A 144 28.85 43.89 15.30
N GLY A 145 29.67 44.93 15.07
CA GLY A 145 29.53 46.27 15.69
C GLY A 145 29.74 46.35 17.20
N THR A 146 30.04 45.22 17.84
CA THR A 146 30.35 45.10 19.29
C THR A 146 31.69 44.40 19.54
N THR A 147 32.23 43.75 18.50
CA THR A 147 33.54 43.08 18.45
C THR A 147 34.10 43.23 17.02
N PRO A 148 35.42 43.24 16.83
CA PRO A 148 36.07 43.20 15.52
C PRO A 148 35.97 41.78 14.92
N THR A 149 34.75 41.38 14.59
CA THR A 149 34.43 40.05 14.06
C THR A 149 33.56 40.22 12.82
N CYS A 150 34.13 39.92 11.68
CA CYS A 150 33.39 39.68 10.44
C CYS A 150 32.74 38.29 10.49
N ARG A 151 31.47 38.18 10.13
CA ARG A 151 30.81 36.89 9.90
C ARG A 151 29.53 37.02 9.08
N GLY A 152 29.27 36.10 8.16
CA GLY A 152 27.95 35.99 7.49
C GLY A 152 26.98 34.99 8.12
N ALA A 153 25.76 34.95 7.58
CA ALA A 153 24.82 33.85 7.84
C ALA A 153 25.21 32.63 7.00
N ALA A 154 25.08 31.41 7.54
CA ALA A 154 25.43 30.20 6.79
C ALA A 154 24.48 29.98 5.61
N ILE A 155 25.02 29.76 4.41
CA ILE A 155 24.23 29.54 3.20
C ILE A 155 23.67 28.12 3.15
N SER A 156 22.47 27.96 2.57
CA SER A 156 21.86 26.65 2.34
C SER A 156 22.41 26.03 1.06
N CYS A 157 23.34 25.10 1.18
CA CYS A 157 23.86 24.31 0.06
C CYS A 157 22.95 23.14 -0.37
N ASN A 158 21.68 23.13 0.00
CA ASN A 158 20.76 22.06 -0.42
C ASN A 158 20.34 22.22 -1.89
N ASP A 159 20.67 21.24 -2.74
CA ASP A 159 20.30 21.21 -4.16
C ASP A 159 18.91 20.60 -4.44
N GLY A 160 18.28 20.03 -3.41
CA GLY A 160 16.99 19.33 -3.48
C GLY A 160 17.08 17.85 -3.88
N ASN A 161 18.28 17.29 -4.06
CA ASN A 161 18.51 15.91 -4.47
C ASN A 161 18.89 15.03 -3.26
N VAL A 162 18.04 14.08 -2.90
CA VAL A 162 18.30 13.11 -1.82
C VAL A 162 19.54 12.22 -2.08
N CYS A 163 20.00 12.14 -3.33
CA CYS A 163 21.15 11.33 -3.75
C CYS A 163 22.50 12.04 -3.76
N THR A 164 22.53 13.30 -3.35
CA THR A 164 23.74 14.03 -2.97
C THR A 164 23.76 14.25 -1.46
N THR A 165 24.96 14.27 -0.87
CA THR A 165 25.17 14.74 0.49
C THR A 165 25.71 16.16 0.37
N ASP A 166 24.83 17.12 0.66
CA ASP A 166 25.17 18.52 0.68
C ASP A 166 26.13 18.83 1.81
N SER A 167 27.23 19.47 1.46
CA SER A 167 28.21 20.01 2.39
C SER A 167 28.68 21.36 1.86
N CYS A 168 29.36 22.14 2.71
CA CYS A 168 29.98 23.36 2.27
C CYS A 168 31.42 23.41 2.77
N ASP A 169 32.35 23.55 1.83
CA ASP A 169 33.77 23.72 2.09
C ASP A 169 34.08 25.24 2.13
N PRO A 170 34.72 25.76 3.20
CA PRO A 170 34.95 27.19 3.34
C PRO A 170 35.74 27.88 2.23
N VAL A 171 36.42 27.12 1.35
CA VAL A 171 37.18 27.64 0.21
C VAL A 171 36.55 27.24 -1.13
N LEU A 172 35.98 26.03 -1.24
CA LEU A 172 35.43 25.47 -2.48
C LEU A 172 33.90 25.65 -2.62
N GLY A 173 33.22 26.15 -1.59
CA GLY A 173 31.77 26.42 -1.60
C GLY A 173 30.92 25.18 -1.44
N CYS A 174 29.68 25.23 -1.92
CA CYS A 174 28.75 24.10 -1.87
C CYS A 174 29.29 22.89 -2.64
N GLN A 175 29.30 21.73 -1.98
CA GLN A 175 29.75 20.45 -2.52
C GLN A 175 28.64 19.42 -2.38
N HIS A 176 28.20 18.86 -3.51
CA HIS A 176 27.10 17.90 -3.60
C HIS A 176 27.68 16.52 -3.91
N VAL A 177 28.01 15.74 -2.88
CA VAL A 177 28.73 14.46 -3.05
C VAL A 177 27.75 13.32 -3.24
N ASN A 178 27.82 12.60 -4.36
CA ASN A 178 26.97 11.44 -4.64
C ASN A 178 27.00 10.42 -3.49
N ASN A 179 25.84 10.14 -2.92
CA ASN A 179 25.67 9.21 -1.79
C ASN A 179 25.03 7.87 -2.23
N THR A 180 24.90 6.94 -1.29
CA THR A 180 24.21 5.64 -1.49
C THR A 180 23.10 5.41 -0.47
N ILE A 181 22.42 6.49 -0.07
CA ILE A 181 21.32 6.47 0.91
C ILE A 181 20.05 5.93 0.21
N GLY A 182 19.09 5.45 1.00
CA GLY A 182 17.76 5.09 0.49
C GLY A 182 17.01 6.33 0.01
N CYS A 183 16.40 6.24 -1.16
CA CYS A 183 15.62 7.31 -1.77
C CYS A 183 14.18 6.84 -2.05
N SER A 184 13.41 7.62 -2.80
CA SER A 184 12.21 7.13 -3.48
C SER A 184 12.09 7.83 -4.82
N ASP A 185 11.74 7.07 -5.86
CA ASP A 185 11.40 7.62 -7.18
C ASP A 185 9.91 8.01 -7.31
N ALA A 186 9.15 7.93 -6.20
CA ALA A 186 7.70 8.07 -6.11
C ALA A 186 6.86 7.01 -6.86
N ASN A 187 7.44 5.87 -7.28
CA ASN A 187 6.70 4.72 -7.79
C ASN A 187 6.45 3.69 -6.67
N ALA A 188 5.18 3.48 -6.33
CA ALA A 188 4.78 2.52 -5.30
C ALA A 188 5.04 1.04 -5.68
N CYS A 189 5.52 0.78 -6.90
CA CYS A 189 5.93 -0.53 -7.40
C CYS A 189 7.45 -0.75 -7.42
N THR A 190 8.22 0.10 -6.75
CA THR A 190 9.64 -0.14 -6.45
C THR A 190 9.89 0.11 -4.96
N VAL A 191 10.65 -0.77 -4.31
CA VAL A 191 10.90 -0.72 -2.86
C VAL A 191 12.38 -0.84 -2.55
N GLY A 192 12.86 -0.03 -1.59
CA GLY A 192 14.28 0.05 -1.30
C GLY A 192 15.07 0.69 -2.46
N ASP A 193 14.51 1.73 -3.10
CA ASP A 193 15.26 2.55 -4.05
C ASP A 193 16.51 3.10 -3.37
N THR A 194 17.63 3.14 -4.11
CA THR A 194 18.93 3.56 -3.57
C THR A 194 19.59 4.57 -4.49
N CYS A 195 20.42 5.43 -3.91
CA CYS A 195 21.17 6.40 -4.68
C CYS A 195 22.39 5.77 -5.35
N SER A 196 22.56 6.04 -6.65
CA SER A 196 23.71 5.60 -7.43
C SER A 196 24.06 6.63 -8.49
N GLY A 197 25.31 7.10 -8.51
CA GLY A 197 25.76 8.13 -9.45
C GLY A 197 25.05 9.49 -9.31
N GLY A 198 24.46 9.79 -8.15
CA GLY A 198 23.69 11.02 -7.91
C GLY A 198 22.23 10.95 -8.35
N VAL A 199 21.77 9.79 -8.82
CA VAL A 199 20.39 9.54 -9.26
C VAL A 199 19.76 8.46 -8.37
N CYS A 200 18.47 8.59 -8.06
CA CYS A 200 17.72 7.53 -7.39
C CYS A 200 17.48 6.38 -8.36
N VAL A 201 18.08 5.22 -8.11
CA VAL A 201 17.88 4.01 -8.91
C VAL A 201 16.83 3.11 -8.26
N ARG A 202 15.91 2.66 -9.12
CA ARG A 202 14.78 1.79 -8.80
C ARG A 202 15.23 0.52 -8.08
N GLY A 203 14.64 0.27 -6.91
CA GLY A 203 14.74 -1.00 -6.21
C GLY A 203 13.98 -2.13 -6.93
N PRO A 204 14.00 -3.36 -6.38
CA PRO A 204 13.12 -4.43 -6.84
C PRO A 204 11.64 -4.05 -6.67
N GLY A 205 10.76 -4.71 -7.42
CA GLY A 205 9.33 -4.62 -7.17
C GLY A 205 8.96 -5.25 -5.83
N PRO A 206 7.95 -4.71 -5.11
CA PRO A 206 7.41 -5.36 -3.92
C PRO A 206 6.83 -6.72 -4.28
N ASN A 207 6.89 -7.68 -3.35
CA ASN A 207 6.09 -8.89 -3.50
C ASN A 207 4.62 -8.52 -3.23
N CYS A 208 3.78 -8.63 -4.26
CA CYS A 208 2.35 -8.36 -4.19
C CYS A 208 1.49 -9.63 -4.09
N ASP A 209 2.11 -10.81 -3.99
CA ASP A 209 1.43 -12.08 -3.68
C ASP A 209 0.77 -12.00 -2.29
N ASP A 210 -0.57 -12.00 -2.24
CA ASP A 210 -1.35 -12.04 -0.99
C ASP A 210 -1.63 -13.48 -0.50
N GLY A 211 -1.12 -14.48 -1.21
CA GLY A 211 -1.32 -15.90 -0.93
C GLY A 211 -2.72 -16.42 -1.29
N ASN A 212 -3.53 -15.65 -2.01
CA ASN A 212 -4.91 -15.98 -2.33
C ASN A 212 -5.07 -16.28 -3.83
N ALA A 213 -5.29 -17.55 -4.16
CA ALA A 213 -5.50 -18.01 -5.54
C ALA A 213 -6.78 -17.49 -6.22
N CYS A 214 -7.58 -16.68 -5.49
CA CYS A 214 -8.77 -15.97 -5.99
C CYS A 214 -8.50 -14.52 -6.37
N THR A 215 -7.25 -14.07 -6.34
CA THR A 215 -6.82 -12.73 -6.77
C THR A 215 -5.76 -12.81 -7.86
N VAL A 216 -5.80 -11.85 -8.79
CA VAL A 216 -4.69 -11.57 -9.70
C VAL A 216 -3.90 -10.42 -9.10
N ASP A 217 -2.70 -10.73 -8.65
CA ASP A 217 -1.80 -9.74 -8.08
C ASP A 217 -1.16 -8.90 -9.18
N GLY A 218 -1.25 -7.60 -9.00
CA GLY A 218 -0.57 -6.60 -9.80
C GLY A 218 -0.01 -5.50 -8.89
N CYS A 219 0.65 -4.54 -9.52
CA CYS A 219 1.05 -3.33 -8.83
C CYS A 219 0.72 -2.10 -9.66
N ASN A 220 0.10 -1.12 -9.01
CA ASN A 220 -0.22 0.18 -9.56
C ASN A 220 0.84 1.19 -9.09
N THR A 221 1.48 1.88 -10.03
CA THR A 221 2.64 2.73 -9.75
C THR A 221 2.37 3.92 -8.82
N LEU A 222 1.09 4.27 -8.59
CA LEU A 222 0.67 5.32 -7.66
C LEU A 222 0.16 4.77 -6.33
N THR A 223 -0.47 3.60 -6.29
CA THR A 223 -1.15 3.07 -5.09
C THR A 223 -0.53 1.80 -4.48
N GLY A 224 0.48 1.22 -5.12
CA GLY A 224 1.17 0.01 -4.67
C GLY A 224 0.49 -1.27 -5.14
N CYS A 225 0.64 -2.36 -4.38
CA CYS A 225 0.05 -3.65 -4.70
C CYS A 225 -1.48 -3.59 -4.84
N THR A 226 -2.02 -4.35 -5.80
CA THR A 226 -3.44 -4.42 -6.11
C THR A 226 -3.85 -5.85 -6.39
N HIS A 227 -4.79 -6.37 -5.63
CA HIS A 227 -5.29 -7.75 -5.72
C HIS A 227 -6.65 -7.72 -6.41
N THR A 228 -6.73 -8.15 -7.66
CA THR A 228 -7.97 -8.06 -8.46
C THR A 228 -8.74 -9.38 -8.40
N PRO A 229 -9.98 -9.44 -7.90
CA PRO A 229 -10.71 -10.70 -7.76
C PRO A 229 -10.87 -11.45 -9.09
N VAL A 230 -10.56 -12.76 -9.06
CA VAL A 230 -10.75 -13.69 -10.18
C VAL A 230 -12.24 -14.03 -10.29
N THR A 231 -12.82 -13.80 -11.47
CA THR A 231 -14.19 -14.27 -11.78
C THR A 231 -14.14 -15.72 -12.23
N CYS A 232 -14.52 -16.64 -11.33
CA CYS A 232 -14.54 -18.08 -11.61
C CYS A 232 -15.73 -18.59 -12.44
N ASN A 233 -16.63 -17.70 -12.86
CA ASN A 233 -17.82 -18.07 -13.65
C ASN A 233 -17.41 -18.56 -15.04
N ASP A 234 -17.65 -19.84 -15.32
CA ASP A 234 -17.37 -20.49 -16.61
C ASP A 234 -18.54 -20.38 -17.63
N GLY A 235 -19.62 -19.70 -17.23
CA GLY A 235 -20.86 -19.55 -18.00
C GLY A 235 -21.83 -20.74 -17.89
N ASN A 236 -21.56 -21.73 -17.05
CA ASN A 236 -22.36 -22.94 -16.91
C ASN A 236 -23.36 -22.84 -15.76
N ALA A 237 -24.65 -22.67 -16.08
CA ALA A 237 -25.74 -22.66 -15.09
C ALA A 237 -25.96 -24.00 -14.35
N CYS A 238 -25.11 -25.01 -14.61
CA CYS A 238 -25.09 -26.31 -13.93
C CYS A 238 -23.92 -26.48 -12.95
N THR A 239 -23.13 -25.43 -12.70
CA THR A 239 -22.15 -25.38 -11.61
C THR A 239 -22.49 -24.25 -10.64
N THR A 240 -22.21 -24.48 -9.35
CA THR A 240 -21.99 -23.39 -8.41
C THR A 240 -20.52 -23.05 -8.46
N ASP A 241 -20.22 -21.91 -9.08
CA ASP A 241 -18.85 -21.44 -9.25
C ASP A 241 -18.39 -20.80 -7.93
N ALA A 242 -17.37 -21.38 -7.31
CA ALA A 242 -16.77 -20.87 -6.10
C ALA A 242 -15.29 -20.57 -6.33
N CYS A 243 -14.69 -19.80 -5.43
CA CYS A 243 -13.25 -19.67 -5.37
C CYS A 243 -12.76 -19.96 -3.96
N ASP A 244 -11.84 -20.92 -3.85
CA ASP A 244 -11.18 -21.32 -2.62
C ASP A 244 -9.81 -20.60 -2.56
N PRO A 245 -9.53 -19.80 -1.52
CA PRO A 245 -8.30 -19.00 -1.48
C PRO A 245 -6.99 -19.78 -1.56
N ALA A 246 -6.98 -21.08 -1.24
CA ALA A 246 -5.78 -21.92 -1.29
C ALA A 246 -5.62 -22.69 -2.60
N THR A 247 -6.69 -22.89 -3.38
CA THR A 247 -6.70 -23.75 -4.58
C THR A 247 -7.27 -23.10 -5.85
N GLY A 248 -7.87 -21.92 -5.73
CA GLY A 248 -8.39 -21.12 -6.84
C GLY A 248 -9.84 -21.45 -7.19
N CYS A 249 -10.19 -21.30 -8.47
CA CYS A 249 -11.54 -21.55 -8.95
C CYS A 249 -11.96 -23.02 -8.80
N THR A 250 -13.09 -23.25 -8.13
CA THR A 250 -13.65 -24.57 -7.84
C THR A 250 -15.08 -24.68 -8.35
N GLN A 251 -15.28 -25.58 -9.31
CA GLN A 251 -16.58 -25.82 -9.94
C GLN A 251 -17.27 -27.03 -9.30
N ALA A 252 -18.32 -26.81 -8.50
CA ALA A 252 -19.13 -27.88 -7.94
C ALA A 252 -20.43 -28.07 -8.78
N PRO A 253 -20.78 -29.29 -9.22
CA PRO A 253 -22.02 -29.51 -9.95
C PRO A 253 -23.26 -29.14 -9.12
N VAL A 254 -24.19 -28.39 -9.70
CA VAL A 254 -25.51 -28.14 -9.12
C VAL A 254 -26.27 -29.46 -9.04
N ASN A 255 -26.72 -29.84 -7.85
CA ASN A 255 -27.69 -30.92 -7.74
C ASN A 255 -29.06 -30.41 -8.21
N CYS A 256 -29.56 -30.97 -9.31
CA CYS A 256 -30.87 -30.65 -9.87
C CYS A 256 -31.97 -31.67 -9.49
N ASP A 257 -31.68 -32.64 -8.62
CA ASP A 257 -32.67 -33.54 -8.03
C ASP A 257 -33.69 -32.73 -7.21
N ASP A 258 -34.96 -32.70 -7.64
CA ASP A 258 -36.07 -32.06 -6.91
C ASP A 258 -36.74 -32.99 -5.89
N GLY A 259 -36.21 -34.21 -5.72
CA GLY A 259 -36.74 -35.26 -4.85
C GLY A 259 -37.97 -35.98 -5.41
N ASN A 260 -38.41 -35.66 -6.63
CA ASN A 260 -39.66 -36.14 -7.19
C ASN A 260 -39.43 -37.22 -8.25
N THR A 261 -39.70 -38.47 -7.89
CA THR A 261 -39.58 -39.66 -8.77
C THR A 261 -40.44 -39.62 -10.05
N CYS A 262 -41.32 -38.62 -10.19
CA CYS A 262 -42.12 -38.38 -11.40
C CYS A 262 -41.58 -37.28 -12.32
N THR A 263 -40.38 -36.77 -12.05
CA THR A 263 -39.57 -35.93 -12.94
C THR A 263 -38.29 -36.65 -13.35
N VAL A 264 -37.80 -36.38 -14.57
CA VAL A 264 -36.42 -36.64 -14.95
C VAL A 264 -35.69 -35.32 -14.84
N ASP A 265 -34.77 -35.26 -13.89
CA ASP A 265 -33.92 -34.12 -13.68
C ASP A 265 -32.81 -34.09 -14.73
N SER A 266 -32.64 -32.91 -15.30
CA SER A 266 -31.58 -32.62 -16.25
C SER A 266 -31.04 -31.24 -15.94
N CYS A 267 -29.78 -31.00 -16.28
CA CYS A 267 -29.25 -29.65 -16.25
C CYS A 267 -28.76 -29.24 -17.64
N ASN A 268 -29.18 -28.06 -18.07
CA ASN A 268 -28.78 -27.47 -19.33
C ASN A 268 -27.79 -26.33 -19.06
N PRO A 269 -26.53 -26.40 -19.52
CA PRO A 269 -25.51 -25.40 -19.20
C PRO A 269 -25.89 -23.93 -19.48
N ALA A 270 -26.80 -23.68 -20.42
CA ALA A 270 -27.27 -22.33 -20.76
C ALA A 270 -28.61 -21.92 -20.10
N LYS A 271 -29.23 -22.79 -19.27
CA LYS A 271 -30.55 -22.55 -18.64
C LYS A 271 -30.69 -23.02 -17.20
N GLY A 272 -29.75 -23.81 -16.68
CA GLY A 272 -29.80 -24.42 -15.35
C GLY A 272 -30.65 -25.69 -15.29
N CYS A 273 -31.13 -26.03 -14.09
CA CYS A 273 -31.94 -27.21 -13.84
C CYS A 273 -33.26 -27.19 -14.62
N ALA A 274 -33.66 -28.36 -15.12
CA ALA A 274 -34.89 -28.59 -15.85
C ALA A 274 -35.46 -29.98 -15.50
N HIS A 275 -36.54 -29.96 -14.74
CA HIS A 275 -37.29 -31.14 -14.29
C HIS A 275 -38.36 -31.46 -15.33
N THR A 276 -38.27 -32.63 -15.98
CA THR A 276 -39.18 -33.01 -17.08
C THR A 276 -40.08 -34.17 -16.71
N PRO A 277 -41.42 -34.05 -16.76
CA PRO A 277 -42.31 -35.12 -16.32
C PRO A 277 -42.07 -36.47 -17.03
N VAL A 278 -41.99 -37.54 -16.24
CA VAL A 278 -41.89 -38.92 -16.76
C VAL A 278 -43.19 -39.35 -17.47
N ALA A 279 -43.17 -40.51 -18.13
CA ALA A 279 -44.36 -41.06 -18.77
C ALA A 279 -45.52 -41.27 -17.79
N VAL A 280 -46.74 -40.92 -18.20
CA VAL A 280 -47.95 -41.11 -17.39
C VAL A 280 -48.13 -42.59 -17.07
N GLY A 281 -48.26 -42.93 -15.78
CA GLY A 281 -48.33 -44.32 -15.32
C GLY A 281 -46.98 -44.94 -14.93
N THR A 282 -45.87 -44.20 -15.00
CA THR A 282 -44.59 -44.61 -14.38
C THR A 282 -44.79 -44.83 -12.87
N VAL A 283 -44.19 -45.88 -12.32
CA VAL A 283 -44.33 -46.24 -10.90
C VAL A 283 -43.61 -45.23 -10.01
N CYS A 284 -44.22 -44.87 -8.89
CA CYS A 284 -43.65 -44.02 -7.85
C CYS A 284 -44.19 -44.46 -6.47
N ASP A 285 -43.86 -43.71 -5.42
CA ASP A 285 -44.41 -43.85 -4.06
C ASP A 285 -44.84 -42.45 -3.59
N ASP A 286 -46.10 -42.27 -3.16
CA ASP A 286 -46.63 -40.97 -2.71
C ASP A 286 -46.50 -40.77 -1.17
N GLY A 287 -45.83 -41.68 -0.48
CA GLY A 287 -45.59 -41.69 0.96
C GLY A 287 -46.85 -41.97 1.81
N ASN A 288 -48.02 -42.11 1.18
CA ASN A 288 -49.30 -42.22 1.87
C ASN A 288 -49.76 -43.69 1.96
N ALA A 289 -49.53 -44.31 3.12
CA ALA A 289 -49.87 -45.71 3.38
C ALA A 289 -51.39 -46.06 3.30
N ALA A 290 -52.29 -45.09 3.08
CA ALA A 290 -53.71 -45.35 2.78
C ALA A 290 -53.98 -45.55 1.28
N THR A 291 -53.13 -44.99 0.41
CA THR A 291 -52.99 -45.33 -1.01
C THR A 291 -52.11 -46.59 -1.18
N LYS A 292 -51.91 -47.03 -2.44
CA LYS A 292 -51.07 -48.17 -2.87
C LYS A 292 -50.89 -48.11 -4.39
N PHE A 293 -49.85 -48.77 -4.93
CA PHE A 293 -49.56 -48.91 -6.38
C PHE A 293 -49.55 -47.53 -7.08
N ASP A 294 -48.64 -46.65 -6.63
CA ASP A 294 -48.70 -45.23 -6.95
C ASP A 294 -48.04 -44.90 -8.29
N ALA A 295 -48.57 -43.91 -9.01
CA ALA A 295 -48.30 -43.74 -10.45
C ALA A 295 -48.31 -42.28 -10.93
N CYS A 296 -47.25 -41.91 -11.64
CA CYS A 296 -47.00 -40.56 -12.13
C CYS A 296 -48.10 -40.02 -13.05
N THR A 297 -48.44 -38.75 -12.82
CA THR A 297 -49.41 -37.98 -13.60
C THR A 297 -48.76 -37.21 -14.75
N ALA A 298 -49.56 -36.71 -15.69
CA ALA A 298 -49.10 -35.83 -16.78
C ALA A 298 -48.54 -34.47 -16.30
N ALA A 299 -48.71 -34.14 -15.01
CA ALA A 299 -48.13 -32.96 -14.37
C ALA A 299 -46.81 -33.26 -13.64
N GLY A 300 -46.25 -34.46 -13.78
CA GLY A 300 -45.03 -34.87 -13.07
C GLY A 300 -45.23 -35.10 -11.57
N GLN A 301 -46.46 -35.27 -11.08
CA GLN A 301 -46.74 -35.54 -9.67
C GLN A 301 -46.95 -37.04 -9.43
N CYS A 302 -46.40 -37.58 -8.34
CA CYS A 302 -46.76 -38.91 -7.85
C CYS A 302 -48.10 -38.89 -7.09
N VAL A 303 -48.98 -39.86 -7.35
CA VAL A 303 -50.28 -40.04 -6.66
C VAL A 303 -50.70 -41.51 -6.66
N GLY A 304 -51.36 -41.95 -5.58
CA GLY A 304 -51.66 -43.37 -5.38
C GLY A 304 -52.93 -43.98 -5.99
N VAL A 305 -52.84 -45.26 -6.38
CA VAL A 305 -53.82 -45.95 -7.25
C VAL A 305 -53.96 -47.46 -6.91
N ARG A 306 -54.77 -47.81 -5.89
CA ARG A 306 -54.88 -49.19 -5.34
C ARG A 306 -55.01 -50.39 -6.30
N LEU A 307 -55.39 -50.26 -7.58
CA LEU A 307 -54.99 -51.18 -8.68
C LEU A 307 -54.80 -50.39 -10.00
N LEU A 308 -53.68 -50.51 -10.70
CA LEU A 308 -53.53 -49.99 -12.08
C LEU A 308 -53.80 -51.13 -13.09
N ALA A 309 -53.94 -50.83 -14.39
CA ALA A 309 -54.06 -51.84 -15.43
C ALA A 309 -53.59 -51.32 -16.80
N PRO A 310 -52.28 -51.22 -17.08
CA PRO A 310 -51.78 -50.80 -18.39
C PRO A 310 -52.41 -51.59 -19.54
N LEU A 311 -52.83 -50.88 -20.59
CA LEU A 311 -53.61 -51.44 -21.70
C LEU A 311 -52.78 -51.53 -22.98
N THR A 312 -52.95 -52.62 -23.70
CA THR A 312 -52.37 -52.82 -25.03
C THR A 312 -53.46 -53.13 -26.05
N ARG A 313 -53.23 -52.75 -27.32
CA ARG A 313 -54.14 -53.11 -28.41
C ARG A 313 -54.05 -54.61 -28.68
N THR A 314 -55.18 -55.31 -28.54
CA THR A 314 -55.31 -56.75 -28.76
C THR A 314 -55.89 -57.10 -30.13
N ALA A 315 -56.70 -56.23 -30.74
CA ALA A 315 -57.23 -56.41 -32.09
C ALA A 315 -57.67 -55.07 -32.72
N GLY A 316 -57.93 -55.10 -34.04
CA GLY A 316 -58.37 -53.94 -34.80
C GLY A 316 -57.23 -52.98 -35.19
N GLU A 317 -57.61 -51.81 -35.70
CA GLU A 317 -56.66 -50.80 -36.18
C GLU A 317 -55.86 -50.19 -35.02
N ASP A 318 -54.66 -49.70 -35.33
CA ASP A 318 -53.94 -48.78 -34.45
C ASP A 318 -54.73 -47.45 -34.38
N PRO A 319 -55.29 -47.09 -33.22
CA PRO A 319 -56.12 -45.90 -33.15
C PRO A 319 -55.28 -44.62 -33.03
N SER A 320 -53.95 -44.70 -32.87
CA SER A 320 -53.06 -43.55 -32.70
C SER A 320 -53.27 -42.47 -33.75
N LYS A 321 -53.23 -41.20 -33.33
CA LYS A 321 -53.35 -40.06 -34.25
C LYS A 321 -52.11 -39.86 -35.14
N SER A 322 -50.93 -40.25 -34.65
CA SER A 322 -49.65 -40.21 -35.38
C SER A 322 -48.69 -41.26 -34.83
N ALA A 323 -47.68 -41.67 -35.59
CA ALA A 323 -46.60 -42.51 -35.10
C ALA A 323 -45.81 -41.85 -33.95
N THR A 324 -45.79 -40.51 -33.89
CA THR A 324 -45.15 -39.69 -32.84
C THR A 324 -46.06 -39.47 -31.63
N ILE A 325 -47.37 -39.42 -31.82
CA ILE A 325 -48.38 -39.23 -30.76
C ILE A 325 -49.22 -40.50 -30.69
N ARG A 326 -48.66 -41.50 -30.00
CA ARG A 326 -49.24 -42.84 -29.88
C ARG A 326 -50.44 -42.85 -28.95
N ALA A 327 -51.44 -43.64 -29.32
CA ALA A 327 -52.48 -44.04 -28.39
C ALA A 327 -51.89 -44.87 -27.26
N THR A 328 -52.32 -44.57 -26.04
CA THR A 328 -51.95 -45.28 -24.80
C THR A 328 -53.22 -45.58 -24.02
N GLY A 329 -53.16 -46.47 -23.04
CA GLY A 329 -54.28 -46.65 -22.13
C GLY A 329 -53.92 -47.33 -20.82
N ASP A 330 -54.75 -47.11 -19.83
CA ASP A 330 -54.59 -47.56 -18.45
C ASP A 330 -55.95 -47.74 -17.74
N GLY A 331 -56.09 -48.81 -16.96
CA GLY A 331 -57.07 -48.87 -15.88
C GLY A 331 -56.49 -48.32 -14.58
N ARG A 332 -57.35 -47.78 -13.71
CA ARG A 332 -57.04 -47.32 -12.35
C ARG A 332 -58.16 -47.71 -11.39
N TRP A 333 -57.86 -48.10 -10.17
CA TRP A 333 -58.82 -48.35 -9.09
C TRP A 333 -58.22 -47.89 -7.78
N ASN A 334 -59.05 -47.49 -6.82
CA ASN A 334 -58.62 -46.84 -5.58
C ASN A 334 -59.22 -47.47 -4.31
N GLY A 335 -59.66 -48.73 -4.39
CA GLY A 335 -60.37 -49.42 -3.31
C GLY A 335 -61.89 -49.39 -3.44
N THR A 336 -62.44 -48.44 -4.20
CA THR A 336 -63.90 -48.27 -4.36
C THR A 336 -64.35 -48.09 -5.80
N THR A 337 -63.53 -47.48 -6.66
CA THR A 337 -63.96 -46.98 -7.97
C THR A 337 -62.99 -47.37 -9.06
N ALA A 338 -63.47 -48.13 -10.05
CA ALA A 338 -62.72 -48.44 -11.24
C ALA A 338 -62.75 -47.26 -12.22
N ARG A 339 -61.65 -47.09 -12.95
CA ARG A 339 -61.49 -46.24 -14.12
C ARG A 339 -60.73 -47.04 -15.18
N VAL A 340 -60.99 -46.75 -16.43
CA VAL A 340 -60.38 -47.38 -17.60
C VAL A 340 -60.32 -46.33 -18.70
N ARG A 341 -59.16 -46.11 -19.29
CA ARG A 341 -58.91 -45.00 -20.21
C ARG A 341 -58.08 -45.43 -21.41
N LEU A 342 -58.46 -44.98 -22.60
CA LEU A 342 -57.55 -44.83 -23.75
C LEU A 342 -57.38 -43.35 -24.03
N THR A 343 -56.21 -42.95 -24.49
CA THR A 343 -55.89 -41.57 -24.92
C THR A 343 -55.28 -41.54 -26.31
N ASN A 344 -55.12 -40.32 -26.87
CA ASN A 344 -54.30 -40.06 -28.06
C ASN A 344 -54.74 -40.79 -29.35
N MET A 345 -56.01 -41.19 -29.42
CA MET A 345 -56.60 -41.83 -30.60
C MET A 345 -56.95 -40.81 -31.71
N ASP A 346 -57.34 -41.28 -32.89
CA ASP A 346 -57.62 -40.48 -34.08
C ASP A 346 -59.11 -40.12 -34.22
N PRO A 347 -59.52 -38.83 -34.13
CA PRO A 347 -60.92 -38.43 -34.22
C PRO A 347 -61.56 -38.65 -35.59
N ALA A 348 -60.75 -38.82 -36.65
CA ALA A 348 -61.28 -39.15 -37.98
C ALA A 348 -61.87 -40.57 -38.03
N ARG A 349 -61.39 -41.46 -37.16
CA ARG A 349 -61.75 -42.89 -37.11
C ARG A 349 -62.57 -43.24 -35.86
N TYR A 350 -62.34 -42.52 -34.77
CA TYR A 350 -63.01 -42.72 -33.47
C TYR A 350 -63.68 -41.43 -32.95
N PRO A 351 -64.59 -40.77 -33.69
CA PRO A 351 -65.19 -39.51 -33.27
C PRO A 351 -66.08 -39.65 -32.01
N ALA A 352 -65.98 -38.69 -31.09
CA ALA A 352 -66.97 -38.54 -30.02
C ALA A 352 -68.40 -38.34 -30.56
N GLY A 353 -69.37 -39.00 -29.92
CA GLY A 353 -70.79 -38.99 -30.31
C GLY A 353 -71.37 -40.40 -30.50
N SER A 354 -72.63 -40.48 -30.94
CA SER A 354 -73.36 -41.74 -31.12
C SER A 354 -72.88 -42.60 -32.30
N ALA A 355 -71.96 -42.09 -33.13
CA ALA A 355 -71.30 -42.85 -34.20
C ALA A 355 -70.40 -43.99 -33.68
N CYS A 356 -70.04 -43.96 -32.39
CA CYS A 356 -69.19 -44.93 -31.73
C CYS A 356 -69.89 -45.63 -30.58
N ARG A 357 -69.72 -46.96 -30.51
CA ARG A 357 -70.11 -47.80 -29.37
C ARG A 357 -68.86 -48.38 -28.73
N VAL A 358 -68.66 -48.04 -27.46
CA VAL A 358 -67.61 -48.64 -26.62
C VAL A 358 -68.24 -49.63 -25.66
N ASP A 359 -67.77 -50.87 -25.65
CA ASP A 359 -67.91 -51.76 -24.50
C ASP A 359 -66.66 -51.63 -23.62
N VAL A 360 -66.84 -51.46 -22.31
CA VAL A 360 -65.77 -51.65 -21.33
C VAL A 360 -66.21 -52.66 -20.28
N THR A 361 -65.31 -53.58 -20.00
CA THR A 361 -65.34 -54.48 -18.85
C THR A 361 -64.12 -54.21 -17.98
N ALA A 362 -64.30 -54.31 -16.68
CA ALA A 362 -63.30 -54.11 -15.64
C ALA A 362 -63.65 -55.10 -14.52
N GLY A 363 -63.14 -56.33 -14.61
CA GLY A 363 -63.59 -57.43 -13.76
C GLY A 363 -65.08 -57.69 -13.90
N ALA A 364 -65.78 -57.75 -12.77
CA ALA A 364 -67.25 -57.85 -12.72
C ALA A 364 -67.99 -56.57 -13.18
N LEU A 365 -67.29 -55.45 -13.37
CA LEU A 365 -67.90 -54.17 -13.75
C LEU A 365 -67.96 -54.04 -15.28
N ALA A 366 -69.15 -54.18 -15.86
CA ALA A 366 -69.39 -54.03 -17.30
C ALA A 366 -70.29 -52.82 -17.62
N GLY A 367 -69.96 -52.04 -18.65
CA GLY A 367 -70.77 -50.91 -19.11
C GLY A 367 -70.30 -50.33 -20.44
N ALA A 368 -70.95 -49.25 -20.87
CA ALA A 368 -70.43 -48.45 -21.97
C ALA A 368 -69.30 -47.54 -21.48
N GLY A 369 -68.22 -47.45 -22.25
CA GLY A 369 -67.29 -46.32 -22.13
C GLY A 369 -67.84 -45.10 -22.87
N THR A 370 -67.43 -43.91 -22.47
CA THR A 370 -67.71 -42.67 -23.21
C THR A 370 -66.51 -42.30 -24.06
N ILE A 371 -66.76 -41.76 -25.25
CA ILE A 371 -65.72 -41.18 -26.09
C ILE A 371 -65.77 -39.67 -25.98
N SER A 372 -64.60 -39.04 -25.81
CA SER A 372 -64.41 -37.60 -25.83
C SER A 372 -63.31 -37.23 -26.81
N ASN A 373 -63.49 -36.12 -27.53
CA ASN A 373 -62.41 -35.53 -28.33
C ASN A 373 -61.70 -34.49 -27.45
N THR A 374 -60.37 -34.45 -27.51
CA THR A 374 -59.50 -33.55 -26.73
C THR A 374 -58.33 -33.08 -27.59
N LEU A 375 -57.46 -32.22 -27.06
CA LEU A 375 -56.26 -31.73 -27.73
C LEU A 375 -55.01 -32.30 -27.02
N ALA A 376 -54.10 -32.90 -27.80
CA ALA A 376 -52.76 -33.27 -27.36
C ALA A 376 -51.76 -32.33 -28.06
N GLY A 377 -51.31 -31.30 -27.33
CA GLY A 377 -50.71 -30.12 -27.96
C GLY A 377 -51.70 -29.47 -28.93
N SER A 378 -51.25 -29.09 -30.12
CA SER A 378 -52.13 -28.55 -31.18
C SER A 378 -52.92 -29.62 -31.96
N VAL A 379 -52.81 -30.90 -31.61
CA VAL A 379 -53.38 -32.01 -32.39
C VAL A 379 -54.68 -32.50 -31.77
N ALA A 380 -55.75 -32.53 -32.56
CA ALA A 380 -57.01 -33.15 -32.17
C ALA A 380 -56.86 -34.66 -32.04
N VAL A 381 -57.11 -35.17 -30.84
CA VAL A 381 -57.08 -36.60 -30.47
C VAL A 381 -58.38 -37.02 -29.81
N THR A 382 -58.60 -38.31 -29.71
CA THR A 382 -59.75 -38.90 -29.03
C THR A 382 -59.28 -39.69 -27.82
N ASN A 383 -59.99 -39.53 -26.71
CA ASN A 383 -59.87 -40.36 -25.53
C ASN A 383 -61.16 -41.16 -25.34
N MET A 384 -61.04 -42.35 -24.76
CA MET A 384 -62.17 -43.12 -24.24
C MET A 384 -61.99 -43.22 -22.73
N ASP A 385 -63.04 -42.94 -21.97
CA ASP A 385 -63.05 -43.07 -20.51
C ASP A 385 -64.24 -43.94 -20.08
N PHE A 386 -64.00 -44.81 -19.10
CA PHE A 386 -65.02 -45.55 -18.36
C PHE A 386 -64.68 -45.43 -16.88
N ALA A 387 -65.70 -45.16 -16.06
CA ALA A 387 -65.55 -45.16 -14.61
C ALA A 387 -66.78 -45.82 -13.96
N ARG A 388 -66.57 -46.68 -12.97
CA ARG A 388 -67.65 -47.33 -12.23
C ARG A 388 -67.23 -47.71 -10.82
N THR A 389 -68.04 -47.31 -9.83
CA THR A 389 -67.92 -47.77 -8.45
C THR A 389 -68.17 -49.27 -8.34
N GLY A 390 -67.30 -49.97 -7.62
CA GLY A 390 -67.38 -51.41 -7.40
C GLY A 390 -66.03 -51.99 -6.98
N THR A 391 -66.06 -53.19 -6.39
CA THR A 391 -64.86 -53.92 -6.02
C THR A 391 -64.21 -54.52 -7.26
N ILE A 392 -63.14 -53.90 -7.75
CA ILE A 392 -62.18 -54.57 -8.61
C ILE A 392 -61.26 -55.42 -7.73
N ARG A 393 -60.83 -56.55 -8.25
CA ARG A 393 -59.91 -57.49 -7.60
C ARG A 393 -58.64 -57.61 -8.43
N THR A 394 -57.51 -57.90 -7.78
CA THR A 394 -56.26 -58.14 -8.49
C THR A 394 -56.43 -59.29 -9.49
N GLY A 395 -55.97 -59.11 -10.72
CA GLY A 395 -56.12 -60.04 -11.82
C GLY A 395 -57.40 -59.86 -12.66
N ASP A 396 -58.36 -59.04 -12.23
CA ASP A 396 -59.57 -58.72 -13.00
C ASP A 396 -59.21 -58.18 -14.38
N THR A 397 -59.72 -58.81 -15.44
CA THR A 397 -59.49 -58.35 -16.81
C THR A 397 -60.19 -57.01 -17.03
N VAL A 398 -59.44 -56.04 -17.56
CA VAL A 398 -60.02 -54.91 -18.27
C VAL A 398 -59.98 -55.20 -19.77
N SER A 399 -61.14 -55.12 -20.42
CA SER A 399 -61.27 -55.31 -21.87
C SER A 399 -62.21 -54.27 -22.45
N ILE A 400 -61.75 -53.65 -23.53
CA ILE A 400 -62.34 -52.49 -24.19
C ILE A 400 -62.52 -52.85 -25.65
N ARG A 401 -63.70 -52.57 -26.21
CA ARG A 401 -64.00 -52.75 -27.63
C ARG A 401 -64.68 -51.49 -28.15
N ILE A 402 -63.91 -50.67 -28.86
CA ILE A 402 -64.41 -49.45 -29.51
C ILE A 402 -64.78 -49.79 -30.95
N ARG A 403 -66.02 -49.51 -31.34
CA ARG A 403 -66.54 -49.74 -32.70
C ARG A 403 -67.24 -48.48 -33.19
N CYS A 404 -66.76 -47.91 -34.27
CA CYS A 404 -67.24 -46.66 -34.83
C CYS A 404 -67.61 -46.84 -36.30
N THR A 405 -68.64 -46.13 -36.77
CA THR A 405 -68.97 -46.05 -38.20
C THR A 405 -68.94 -44.59 -38.63
N VAL A 406 -68.00 -44.23 -39.50
CA VAL A 406 -67.73 -42.85 -39.94
C VAL A 406 -67.79 -42.82 -41.46
N ALA A 407 -68.65 -41.96 -42.03
CA ALA A 407 -68.87 -41.87 -43.48
C ALA A 407 -69.14 -43.23 -44.20
N GLY A 408 -69.69 -44.21 -43.48
CA GLY A 408 -69.95 -45.58 -43.97
C GLY A 408 -68.80 -46.57 -43.75
N VAL A 409 -67.61 -46.13 -43.38
CA VAL A 409 -66.46 -46.99 -43.02
C VAL A 409 -66.57 -47.39 -41.55
N ARG A 410 -66.35 -48.67 -41.23
CA ARG A 410 -66.32 -49.16 -39.85
C ARG A 410 -64.89 -49.27 -39.35
N HIS A 411 -64.57 -48.48 -38.32
CA HIS A 411 -63.33 -48.57 -37.57
C HIS A 411 -63.54 -49.35 -36.27
N GLU A 412 -62.60 -50.21 -35.91
CA GLU A 412 -62.64 -50.97 -34.66
C GLU A 412 -61.25 -51.03 -34.04
N THR A 413 -61.16 -50.85 -32.73
CA THR A 413 -59.95 -51.11 -31.95
C THR A 413 -60.34 -51.78 -30.64
N GLN A 414 -59.56 -52.79 -30.23
CA GLN A 414 -59.79 -53.54 -29.01
C GLN A 414 -58.54 -53.49 -28.17
N TRP A 415 -58.71 -53.19 -26.88
CA TRP A 415 -57.61 -52.99 -25.94
C TRP A 415 -57.88 -53.75 -24.66
N SER A 416 -56.84 -54.30 -24.03
CA SER A 416 -56.98 -55.07 -22.81
C SER A 416 -55.75 -54.97 -21.93
N GLY A 417 -55.98 -55.23 -20.65
CA GLY A 417 -54.99 -55.35 -19.57
C GLY A 417 -55.63 -56.10 -18.40
N ARG A 418 -54.98 -56.10 -17.23
CA ARG A 418 -55.53 -56.65 -15.99
C ARG A 418 -55.20 -55.73 -14.83
N PHE A 419 -56.09 -55.64 -13.85
CA PHE A 419 -55.87 -54.83 -12.67
C PHE A 419 -54.82 -55.45 -11.73
N ALA A 420 -53.67 -54.81 -11.56
CA ALA A 420 -52.51 -55.25 -10.77
C ALA A 420 -52.02 -54.13 -9.82
N GLN A 421 -50.82 -54.27 -9.24
CA GLN A 421 -50.10 -53.23 -8.36
C GLN A 421 -48.82 -53.15 -9.31
N PRO A 422 -48.53 -52.00 -9.95
CA PRO A 422 -49.45 -51.19 -10.76
C PRO A 422 -49.90 -51.97 -12.01
#